data_AF-A0A5B7WYB8-F1
#
_entry.id   AF-A0A5B7WYB8-F1
#
_cell.length_a   1.000
_cell.length_b   1.000
_cell.length_c   1.000
_cell.angle_alpha   90.00
_cell.angle_beta   90.00
_cell.angle_gamma   90.00
#
_symmetry.space_group_name_H-M   'P 1'
#
loop_
_entity.id
_entity.type
_entity.pdbx_description
1 polymer ?
#
loop_
_entity_poly.entity_id
_entity_poly.type
_entity_poly.pdbx_seq_one_letter_code
_entity_poly.pdbx_strand_id
1 'polypeptide(L)' 'MASLGHTLKRRSGAILAYFDREGTSNGTTEAINGRLDYLRYSALGFRDLGNYIAHSLLESGGFRPVLHHGL' A
#
# COMPACT_ATOMS: atom_id res chain seq x y z
N MET A 1 -17.25 -12.58 19.13
CA MET A 1 -15.94 -13.06 18.64
C MET A 1 -16.11 -14.38 17.86
N ALA A 2 -16.68 -14.35 16.64
CA ALA A 2 -16.96 -15.57 15.86
C ALA A 2 -16.79 -15.44 14.32
N SER A 3 -16.48 -14.25 13.79
CA SER A 3 -16.49 -14.01 12.33
C SER A 3 -15.21 -14.50 11.62
N LEU A 4 -14.06 -14.42 12.28
CA LEU A 4 -12.78 -14.77 11.65
C LEU A 4 -12.71 -16.27 11.36
N GLY A 5 -13.02 -17.12 12.34
CA GLY A 5 -13.02 -18.58 12.15
C GLY A 5 -13.97 -19.03 11.04
N HIS A 6 -15.16 -18.44 10.95
CA HIS A 6 -16.12 -18.74 9.87
C HIS A 6 -15.60 -18.28 8.49
N THR A 7 -14.93 -17.12 8.44
CA THR A 7 -14.32 -16.60 7.20
C THR A 7 -13.15 -17.44 6.73
N LEU A 8 -12.26 -17.85 7.65
CA LEU A 8 -11.14 -18.74 7.35
C LEU A 8 -11.64 -20.09 6.83
N LYS A 9 -12.67 -20.67 7.47
CA LYS A 9 -13.29 -21.91 7.00
C LYS A 9 -13.89 -21.78 5.60
N ARG A 10 -14.58 -20.67 5.32
CA ARG A 10 -15.16 -20.39 3.99
C ARG A 10 -14.10 -20.14 2.90
N ARG A 11 -12.92 -19.61 3.27
CA ARG A 11 -11.83 -19.26 2.34
C ARG A 11 -10.69 -20.27 2.31
N SER A 12 -10.81 -21.40 3.00
CA SER A 12 -9.71 -22.36 3.21
C SER A 12 -9.03 -22.79 1.90
N GLY A 13 -9.80 -23.13 0.86
CA GLY A 13 -9.24 -23.52 -0.44
C GLY A 13 -8.42 -22.42 -1.10
N ALA A 14 -8.85 -21.16 -1.01
CA ALA A 14 -8.09 -20.02 -1.55
C ALA A 14 -6.83 -19.71 -0.72
N ILE A 15 -6.91 -19.91 0.60
CA ILE A 15 -5.76 -19.73 1.50
C ILE A 15 -4.69 -20.79 1.20
N LEU A 16 -5.10 -22.07 1.04
CA LEU A 16 -4.16 -23.15 0.73
C LEU A 16 -3.52 -22.96 -0.66
N ALA A 17 -4.32 -22.60 -1.67
CA ALA A 17 -3.82 -22.35 -3.02
C ALA A 17 -2.76 -21.22 -3.10
N TYR A 18 -2.76 -20.28 -2.15
CA TYR A 18 -1.71 -19.26 -2.06
C TYR A 18 -0.34 -19.86 -1.73
N PHE A 19 -0.29 -20.89 -0.89
CA PHE A 19 0.96 -21.56 -0.47
C PHE A 19 1.44 -22.62 -1.46
N ASP A 20 0.55 -23.15 -2.31
CA ASP A 20 0.89 -24.15 -3.33
C ASP A 20 1.72 -23.57 -4.49
N ARG A 21 1.79 -22.24 -4.62
CA ARG A 21 2.53 -21.58 -5.70
C ARG A 21 3.93 -21.19 -5.23
N GLU A 22 4.95 -21.74 -5.88
CA GLU A 22 6.35 -21.38 -5.61
C GLU A 22 6.60 -19.88 -5.80
N GLY A 23 7.36 -19.30 -4.87
CA GLY A 23 7.73 -17.88 -4.91
C GLY A 23 6.60 -16.92 -4.54
N THR A 24 5.46 -17.38 -4.04
CA THR A 24 4.49 -16.46 -3.42
C THR A 24 5.06 -15.83 -2.17
N SER A 25 4.85 -14.52 -2.04
CA SER A 25 5.27 -13.72 -0.91
C SER A 25 4.28 -12.58 -0.72
N ASN A 26 4.00 -12.27 0.54
CA ASN A 26 3.20 -11.11 0.89
C ASN A 26 4.02 -9.82 0.93
N GLY A 27 5.35 -9.91 0.76
CA GLY A 27 6.27 -8.80 0.95
C GLY A 27 6.03 -7.62 0.02
N THR A 28 5.59 -7.84 -1.22
CA THR A 28 5.24 -6.75 -2.15
C THR A 28 3.98 -6.02 -1.72
N THR A 29 2.95 -6.77 -1.31
CA THR A 29 1.71 -6.22 -0.75
C THR A 29 2.00 -5.44 0.54
N GLU A 30 2.85 -5.99 1.42
CA GLU A 30 3.27 -5.34 2.67
C GLU A 30 4.08 -4.08 2.42
N ALA A 31 4.99 -4.08 1.45
CA ALA A 31 5.75 -2.90 1.08
C ALA A 31 4.83 -1.77 0.59
N ILE A 32 3.82 -2.08 -0.23
CA ILE A 32 2.83 -1.10 -0.69
C ILE A 32 1.96 -0.62 0.47
N ASN A 33 1.44 -1.52 1.30
CA ASN A 33 0.60 -1.15 2.44
C ASN A 33 1.36 -0.28 3.45
N GLY A 34 2.61 -0.62 3.77
CA GLY A 34 3.46 0.19 4.64
C GLY A 34 3.70 1.59 4.07
N ARG A 35 3.86 1.71 2.75
CA ARG A 35 3.96 3.02 2.10
C ARG A 35 2.65 3.81 2.18
N LEU A 36 1.51 3.17 1.96
CA LEU A 36 0.20 3.82 2.08
C LEU A 36 -0.09 4.25 3.51
N ASP A 37 0.26 3.45 4.50
CA ASP A 37 0.05 3.78 5.91
C ASP A 37 0.97 4.91 6.35
N TYR A 38 2.21 4.95 5.88
CA TYR A 38 3.10 6.10 6.06
C TYR A 38 2.48 7.38 5.46
N LEU A 39 1.99 7.32 4.22
CA LEU A 39 1.35 8.46 3.56
C LEU A 39 0.06 8.91 4.27
N ARG A 40 -0.76 7.98 4.75
CA ARG A 40 -1.95 8.32 5.54
C ARG A 40 -1.57 9.00 6.84
N TYR A 41 -0.50 8.52 7.47
CA TYR A 41 0.00 9.09 8.72
C TYR A 41 0.55 10.50 8.51
N SER A 42 1.37 10.73 7.47
CA SER A 42 1.89 12.07 7.15
C SER A 42 0.80 13.03 6.68
N ALA A 43 -0.26 12.52 6.05
CA ALA A 43 -1.36 13.31 5.53
C ALA A 43 -2.51 13.55 6.52
N LEU A 44 -2.42 13.10 7.78
CA LEU A 44 -3.40 13.36 8.84
C LEU A 44 -3.49 14.88 9.12
N GLY A 45 -4.34 15.56 8.37
CA GLY A 45 -4.50 17.02 8.44
C GLY A 45 -4.99 17.63 7.12
N PHE A 46 -4.78 16.96 5.99
CA PHE A 46 -5.31 17.41 4.70
C PHE A 46 -6.79 17.00 4.58
N ARG A 47 -7.66 18.01 4.57
CA ARG A 47 -9.12 17.83 4.39
C ARG A 47 -9.55 17.85 2.93
N ASP A 48 -8.61 18.15 2.03
CA ASP A 48 -8.81 18.27 0.60
C ASP A 48 -8.01 17.18 -0.14
N LEU A 49 -8.68 16.53 -1.11
CA LEU A 49 -8.11 15.43 -1.88
C LEU A 49 -6.91 15.88 -2.74
N GLY A 50 -6.93 17.11 -3.26
CA GLY A 50 -5.83 17.66 -4.06
C GLY A 50 -4.55 17.81 -3.24
N ASN A 51 -4.67 18.37 -2.03
CA ASN A 51 -3.54 18.50 -1.11
C ASN A 51 -3.00 17.13 -0.64
N TYR A 52 -3.89 16.17 -0.38
CA TYR A 52 -3.51 14.79 -0.08
C TYR A 52 -2.69 14.15 -1.21
N ILE A 53 -3.15 14.30 -2.47
CA ILE A 53 -2.47 13.77 -3.66
C ILE A 53 -1.11 14.45 -3.85
N ALA A 54 -1.04 15.77 -3.76
CA ALA A 54 0.21 16.51 -3.94
C ALA A 54 1.27 16.11 -2.89
N HIS A 55 0.90 16.01 -1.62
CA HIS A 55 1.80 15.58 -0.56
C HIS A 55 2.25 14.12 -0.75
N SER A 56 1.32 13.23 -1.10
CA SER A 56 1.63 11.82 -1.38
C SER A 56 2.61 11.64 -2.55
N LEU A 57 2.46 12.45 -3.61
CA LEU A 57 3.38 12.48 -4.75
C LEU A 57 4.75 13.05 -4.36
N LEU A 58 4.81 14.09 -3.52
CA LEU A 58 6.07 14.64 -3.05
C LEU A 58 6.87 13.63 -2.25
N GLU A 59 6.24 13.03 -1.23
CA GLU A 59 6.96 12.12 -0.35
C GLU A 59 7.41 10.85 -1.08
N SER A 60 6.68 10.40 -2.11
CA SER A 60 6.99 9.19 -2.88
C SER A 60 7.98 9.42 -4.03
N GLY A 61 8.49 10.64 -4.21
CA GLY A 61 9.38 10.99 -5.31
C GLY A 61 8.65 11.11 -6.67
N GLY A 62 7.31 11.21 -6.66
CA GLY A 62 6.47 11.42 -7.84
C GLY A 62 6.67 12.79 -8.51
N PHE A 63 7.19 13.78 -7.79
CA PHE A 63 7.81 14.96 -8.42
C PHE A 63 9.23 14.59 -8.85
N ARG A 64 9.36 14.13 -10.10
CA ARG A 64 10.68 14.17 -10.74
C ARG A 64 11.12 15.63 -10.71
N PRO A 65 12.31 15.98 -10.19
CA PRO A 65 12.90 17.23 -10.62
C PRO A 65 12.97 17.12 -12.15
N VAL A 66 12.33 18.04 -12.87
CA VAL A 66 12.84 18.39 -14.18
C VAL A 66 14.24 18.86 -13.85
N LEU A 67 15.22 17.96 -14.00
CA LEU A 67 16.63 18.30 -13.88
C LEU A 67 16.76 19.56 -14.73
N HIS A 68 17.08 20.69 -14.08
CA HIS A 68 17.39 21.91 -14.78
C HIS A 68 18.42 21.52 -15.85
N HIS A 69 18.00 21.54 -17.11
CA HIS A 69 18.94 21.46 -18.22
C HIS A 69 19.86 22.67 -18.08
N GLY A 70 21.10 22.41 -17.66
CA GLY A 70 22.23 23.34 -17.76
C GLY A 70 22.17 24.56 -16.84
N LEU A 71 22.94 24.49 -15.76
CA LEU A 71 24.06 25.43 -15.62
C LEU A 71 25.35 24.62 -15.58
#